data_AF-A0A4V0I485-F1
#
_entry.id   AF-A0A4V0I485-F1
#
_cell.length_a   1.000
_cell.length_b   1.000
_cell.length_c   1.000
_cell.angle_alpha   90.00
_cell.angle_beta   90.00
_cell.angle_gamma   90.00
#
_symmetry.space_group_name_H-M   'P 1'
#
loop_
_entity.id
_entity.type
_entity.pdbx_description
1 polymer ?
#
loop_
_entity_poly.entity_id
_entity_poly.type
_entity_poly.pdbx_seq_one_letter_code
_entity_poly.pdbx_strand_id
1 'polypeptide(L)'
;MTFIGKTLAFLNLIIGLGILAWSVTVYTQRPGWFDKPAADAGPPDRGSTPLTFDQLKAAADASAKAANIASGAWGANLKALEELETRRDRRRVEYAIRKQWAKVGNDKDKGNAFYEPVYEKDAAGKETSVLQLYKVDGAGAYEQVLGEPVLGPDKKPLKGSETLLTNFTDDVKKVVELSQSSYKYREEYAKLSEEIIKDENRLQRMITIRDAVQGELFYLSSFEVNVYETRETVLRRQRQLVVRLLELGGVGLKPDEKKSDEKKAEEKN
;
A
#
# COMPACT_ATOMS: atom_id res chain seq x y z
N MET A 1 105.46 40.54 -70.21
CA MET A 1 104.05 40.10 -70.22
C MET A 1 103.46 40.36 -71.60
N THR A 2 103.13 39.32 -72.36
CA THR A 2 102.47 39.46 -73.67
C THR A 2 101.06 40.04 -73.49
N PHE A 3 100.59 40.81 -74.46
CA PHE A 3 99.26 41.43 -74.47
C PHE A 3 98.15 40.41 -74.17
N ILE A 4 98.29 39.19 -74.72
CA ILE A 4 97.39 38.05 -74.51
C ILE A 4 97.32 37.62 -73.03
N GLY A 5 98.44 37.63 -72.30
CA GLY A 5 98.45 37.29 -70.88
C GLY A 5 97.74 38.33 -70.01
N LYS A 6 97.85 39.61 -70.37
CA LYS A 6 97.15 40.71 -69.67
C LYS A 6 95.65 40.68 -69.93
N THR A 7 95.22 40.42 -71.17
CA THR A 7 93.79 40.30 -71.49
C THR A 7 93.16 39.07 -70.82
N LEU A 8 93.85 37.92 -70.78
CA LEU A 8 93.38 36.74 -70.05
C LEU A 8 93.25 36.99 -68.54
N ALA A 9 94.23 37.66 -67.93
CA ALA A 9 94.16 38.02 -66.51
C ALA A 9 92.99 38.97 -66.22
N PHE A 10 92.73 39.94 -67.11
CA PHE A 10 91.61 40.88 -66.98
C PHE A 10 90.26 40.19 -67.16
N LEU A 11 90.15 39.25 -68.10
CA LEU A 11 88.93 38.45 -68.33
C LEU A 11 88.61 37.55 -67.13
N ASN A 12 89.61 36.88 -66.57
CA ASN A 12 89.44 36.10 -65.34
C ASN A 12 89.05 36.96 -64.14
N LEU A 13 89.56 38.19 -64.05
CA LEU A 13 89.19 39.13 -63.00
C LEU A 13 87.74 39.60 -63.15
N ILE A 14 87.28 39.91 -64.37
CA ILE A 14 85.87 40.25 -64.63
C ILE A 14 84.95 39.08 -64.31
N ILE A 15 85.31 37.86 -64.73
CA ILE A 15 84.51 36.65 -64.44
C ILE A 15 84.48 36.40 -62.92
N GLY A 16 85.62 36.53 -62.24
CA GLY A 16 85.71 36.37 -60.79
C GLY A 16 84.84 37.38 -60.04
N LEU A 17 84.89 38.66 -60.43
CA LEU A 17 84.04 39.70 -59.86
C LEU A 17 82.55 39.48 -60.19
N GLY A 18 82.23 39.01 -61.39
CA GLY A 18 80.86 38.67 -61.79
C GLY A 18 80.27 37.54 -60.95
N ILE A 19 81.03 36.47 -60.71
CA ILE A 19 80.62 35.35 -59.86
C ILE A 19 80.45 35.79 -58.40
N LEU A 20 81.33 36.67 -57.91
CA LEU A 20 81.27 37.21 -56.54
C LEU A 20 80.05 38.13 -56.37
N ALA A 21 79.77 39.00 -57.33
CA ALA A 21 78.57 39.84 -57.33
C ALA A 21 77.30 39.00 -57.40
N TRP A 22 77.29 37.93 -58.21
CA TRP A 22 76.17 37.00 -58.31
C TRP A 22 75.94 36.24 -57.01
N SER A 23 77.00 35.71 -56.37
CA SER A 23 76.87 35.00 -55.09
C SER A 23 76.37 35.90 -53.95
N VAL A 24 76.84 37.16 -53.90
CA VAL A 24 76.35 38.16 -52.95
C VAL A 24 74.89 38.54 -53.24
N THR A 25 74.51 38.67 -54.50
CA THR A 25 73.12 38.96 -54.90
C THR A 25 72.18 37.81 -54.49
N VAL A 26 72.57 36.57 -54.76
CA VAL A 26 71.79 35.37 -54.34
C VAL A 26 71.70 35.28 -52.81
N TYR A 27 72.76 35.63 -52.08
CA TYR A 27 72.75 35.63 -50.62
C TYR A 27 71.88 36.74 -50.03
N THR A 28 71.92 37.95 -50.59
CA THR A 28 71.16 39.11 -50.11
C THR A 28 69.68 39.08 -50.51
N GLN A 29 69.35 38.37 -51.60
CA GLN A 29 67.98 38.12 -52.03
C GLN A 29 67.44 36.76 -51.55
N ARG A 30 68.12 36.11 -50.59
CA ARG A 30 67.60 34.85 -50.04
C ARG A 30 66.22 35.10 -49.43
N PRO A 31 65.23 34.23 -49.67
CA PRO A 31 63.94 34.34 -49.01
C PRO A 31 64.14 34.38 -47.48
N GLY A 32 63.50 35.35 -46.82
CA GLY A 32 63.60 35.54 -45.37
C GLY A 32 63.12 34.35 -44.52
N TRP A 33 62.62 33.28 -45.14
CA TRP A 33 62.25 32.01 -44.48
C TRP A 33 63.40 31.38 -43.67
N PHE A 34 64.66 31.63 -44.08
CA PHE A 34 65.87 31.09 -43.47
C PHE A 34 66.52 32.03 -42.44
N ASP A 35 65.97 33.24 -42.27
CA ASP A 35 66.49 34.16 -41.26
C ASP A 35 65.97 33.76 -39.87
N LYS A 36 66.88 33.68 -38.91
CA LYS A 36 66.49 33.45 -37.51
C LYS A 36 65.75 34.69 -37.01
N PRO A 37 64.57 34.56 -36.41
CA PRO A 37 63.92 35.71 -35.80
C PRO A 37 64.83 36.30 -34.71
N ALA A 38 64.86 37.64 -34.61
CA ALA A 38 65.56 38.32 -33.52
C ALA A 38 65.00 37.82 -32.18
N ALA A 39 65.86 37.63 -31.17
CA ALA A 39 65.49 37.01 -29.90
C ALA A 39 64.35 37.73 -29.14
N ASP A 40 64.09 39.00 -29.48
CA ASP A 40 63.06 39.86 -28.84
C ASP A 40 61.82 40.09 -29.72
N ALA A 41 61.71 39.41 -30.87
CA ALA A 41 60.50 39.46 -31.67
C ALA A 41 59.40 38.68 -30.94
N GLY A 42 58.40 39.39 -30.41
CA GLY A 42 57.23 38.82 -29.76
C GLY A 42 56.45 37.85 -30.67
N PRO A 43 55.30 37.31 -30.19
CA PRO A 43 54.49 36.38 -30.96
C PRO A 43 54.23 36.92 -32.37
N PRO A 44 54.47 36.13 -33.43
CA PRO A 44 54.33 36.62 -34.80
C PRO A 44 52.90 37.11 -35.03
N ASP A 45 52.78 38.34 -35.52
CA ASP A 45 51.49 38.93 -35.85
C ASP A 45 50.88 38.15 -37.02
N ARG A 46 49.58 37.81 -36.95
CA ARG A 46 48.92 36.90 -37.91
C ARG A 46 48.81 37.47 -39.34
N GLY A 47 49.38 38.65 -39.60
CA GLY A 47 49.39 39.32 -40.90
C GLY A 47 50.78 39.61 -41.50
N SER A 48 51.89 39.33 -40.81
CA SER A 48 53.23 39.61 -41.36
C SER A 48 53.74 38.43 -42.19
N THR A 49 53.69 38.55 -43.51
CA THR A 49 54.35 37.63 -44.44
C THR A 49 55.77 38.14 -44.77
N PRO A 50 56.77 37.26 -44.92
CA PRO A 50 56.73 35.82 -44.69
C PRO A 50 57.13 35.41 -43.26
N LEU A 51 56.40 34.45 -42.68
CA LEU A 51 56.78 33.74 -41.44
C LEU A 51 58.08 32.94 -41.67
N THR A 52 58.98 32.94 -40.70
CA THR A 52 60.22 32.15 -40.76
C THR A 52 59.94 30.67 -40.45
N PHE A 53 60.81 29.76 -40.89
CA PHE A 53 60.66 28.32 -40.58
C PHE A 53 60.62 28.04 -39.08
N ASP A 54 61.42 28.79 -38.30
CA ASP A 54 61.45 28.67 -36.84
C ASP A 54 60.11 29.09 -36.20
N GLN A 55 59.47 30.15 -36.71
CA GLN A 55 58.15 30.58 -36.25
C GLN A 55 57.05 29.58 -36.62
N LEU A 56 57.08 29.03 -37.84
CA LEU A 56 56.15 27.98 -38.25
C LEU A 56 56.32 26.70 -37.43
N LYS A 57 57.56 26.33 -37.11
CA LYS A 57 57.86 25.19 -36.22
C LYS A 57 57.35 25.45 -34.81
N ALA A 58 57.61 26.62 -34.23
CA ALA A 58 57.11 26.98 -32.90
C ALA A 58 55.58 26.99 -32.84
N ALA A 59 54.91 27.51 -33.87
CA ALA A 59 53.45 27.46 -33.99
C ALA A 59 52.89 26.03 -34.15
N ALA A 60 53.57 25.18 -34.93
CA ALA A 60 53.22 23.77 -35.07
C ALA A 60 53.38 23.02 -33.74
N ASP A 61 54.49 23.25 -33.02
CA ASP A 61 54.73 22.66 -31.69
C ASP A 61 53.71 23.15 -30.65
N ALA A 62 53.37 24.43 -30.66
CA ALA A 62 52.33 24.99 -29.80
C ALA A 62 50.95 24.38 -30.10
N SER A 63 50.61 24.23 -31.38
CA SER A 63 49.36 23.60 -31.81
C SER A 63 49.31 22.12 -31.46
N ALA A 64 50.42 21.39 -31.60
CA ALA A 64 50.54 20.00 -31.19
C ALA A 64 50.37 19.83 -29.67
N LYS A 65 50.97 20.71 -28.86
CA LYS A 65 50.77 20.73 -27.40
C LYS A 65 49.30 20.99 -27.04
N ALA A 66 48.67 21.99 -27.67
CA ALA A 66 47.25 22.29 -27.44
C ALA A 66 46.34 21.12 -27.85
N ALA A 67 46.61 20.48 -28.98
CA ALA A 67 45.87 19.31 -29.45
C ALA A 67 46.00 18.12 -28.48
N ASN A 68 47.20 17.88 -27.93
CA ASN A 68 47.41 16.84 -26.93
C ASN A 68 46.63 17.09 -25.63
N ILE A 69 46.63 18.34 -25.14
CA ILE A 69 45.85 18.72 -23.95
C ILE A 69 44.35 18.54 -24.21
N ALA A 70 43.86 19.02 -25.35
CA ALA A 70 42.46 18.91 -25.73
C ALA A 70 42.02 17.44 -25.88
N SER A 71 42.85 16.60 -26.52
CA SER A 71 42.61 15.17 -26.65
C SER A 71 42.57 14.46 -25.29
N GLY A 72 43.49 14.80 -24.38
CA GLY A 72 43.50 14.28 -23.01
C GLY A 72 42.25 14.68 -22.21
N ALA A 73 41.85 15.96 -22.29
CA ALA A 73 40.64 16.46 -21.64
C ALA A 73 39.37 15.81 -22.21
N TRP A 74 39.30 15.63 -23.54
CA TRP A 74 38.19 14.93 -24.18
C TRP A 74 38.10 13.47 -23.73
N GLY A 75 39.22 12.74 -23.69
CA GLY A 75 39.25 11.36 -23.23
C GLY A 75 38.84 11.20 -21.76
N ALA A 76 39.25 12.14 -20.89
CA ALA A 76 38.82 12.15 -19.49
C ALA A 76 37.32 12.42 -19.35
N ASN A 77 36.78 13.40 -20.08
CA ASN A 77 35.36 13.72 -20.08
C ASN A 77 34.50 12.59 -20.66
N LEU A 78 34.98 11.91 -21.71
CA LEU A 78 34.30 10.77 -22.31
C LEU A 78 34.18 9.63 -21.29
N LYS A 79 35.27 9.26 -20.61
CA LYS A 79 35.23 8.22 -19.57
C LYS A 79 34.28 8.58 -18.43
N ALA A 80 34.33 9.83 -17.95
CA ALA A 80 33.42 10.30 -16.91
C ALA A 80 31.95 10.23 -17.37
N LEU A 81 31.67 10.52 -18.64
CA LEU A 81 30.33 10.40 -19.20
C LEU A 81 29.88 8.93 -19.28
N GLU A 82 30.73 8.02 -19.76
CA GLU A 82 30.45 6.58 -19.81
C GLU A 82 30.15 6.01 -18.40
N GLU A 83 30.90 6.42 -17.39
CA GLU A 83 30.65 6.06 -15.98
C GLU A 83 29.29 6.58 -15.47
N LEU A 84 28.90 7.80 -15.86
CA LEU A 84 27.59 8.35 -15.52
C LEU A 84 26.44 7.66 -16.26
N GLU A 85 26.63 7.27 -17.52
CA GLU A 85 25.63 6.55 -18.29
C GLU A 85 25.41 5.13 -17.77
N THR A 86 26.49 4.40 -17.49
CA THR A 86 26.41 3.06 -16.88
C THR A 86 25.74 3.13 -15.50
N ARG A 87 26.03 4.17 -14.70
CA ARG A 87 25.32 4.45 -13.45
C ARG A 87 23.83 4.70 -13.69
N ARG A 88 23.47 5.54 -14.67
CA ARG A 88 22.07 5.86 -15.00
C ARG A 88 21.29 4.61 -15.37
N ASP A 89 21.83 3.79 -16.27
CA ASP A 89 21.12 2.62 -16.80
C ASP A 89 20.91 1.56 -15.72
N ARG A 90 21.89 1.38 -14.82
CA ARG A 90 21.73 0.54 -13.64
C ARG A 90 20.64 1.05 -12.71
N ARG A 91 20.61 2.34 -12.42
CA ARG A 91 19.56 2.93 -11.57
C ARG A 91 18.17 2.73 -12.15
N ARG A 92 18.01 2.78 -13.47
CA ARG A 92 16.73 2.49 -14.13
C ARG A 92 16.22 1.08 -13.80
N VAL A 93 17.10 0.09 -13.84
CA VAL A 93 16.77 -1.30 -13.49
C VAL A 93 16.38 -1.40 -12.02
N GLU A 94 17.17 -0.82 -11.12
CA GLU A 94 16.87 -0.85 -9.68
C GLU A 94 15.57 -0.11 -9.31
N TYR A 95 15.27 1.02 -9.97
CA TYR A 95 13.99 1.70 -9.81
C TYR A 95 12.82 0.84 -10.29
N ALA A 96 12.98 0.10 -11.39
CA ALA A 96 11.96 -0.82 -11.88
C ALA A 96 11.71 -1.96 -10.87
N ILE A 97 12.78 -2.52 -10.29
CA ILE A 97 12.70 -3.54 -9.24
C ILE A 97 11.98 -2.99 -8.00
N ARG A 98 12.38 -1.82 -7.48
CA ARG A 98 11.70 -1.18 -6.34
C ARG A 98 10.23 -0.89 -6.62
N LYS A 99 9.91 -0.43 -7.84
CA LYS A 99 8.52 -0.22 -8.26
C LYS A 99 7.73 -1.52 -8.25
N GLN A 100 8.33 -2.62 -8.68
CA GLN A 100 7.68 -3.93 -8.65
C GLN A 100 7.46 -4.39 -7.21
N TRP A 101 8.45 -4.25 -6.33
CA TRP A 101 8.29 -4.57 -4.91
C TRP A 101 7.20 -3.74 -4.24
N ALA A 102 7.10 -2.44 -4.54
CA ALA A 102 6.01 -1.60 -4.04
C ALA A 102 4.62 -2.11 -4.45
N LYS A 103 4.51 -2.82 -5.59
CA LYS A 103 3.25 -3.39 -6.08
C LYS A 103 2.92 -4.73 -5.44
N VAL A 104 3.84 -5.68 -5.47
CA VAL A 104 3.57 -7.09 -5.13
C VAL A 104 4.26 -7.56 -3.84
N GLY A 105 5.19 -6.78 -3.30
CA GLY A 105 6.07 -7.18 -2.20
C GLY A 105 7.45 -7.64 -2.66
N ASN A 106 8.41 -7.63 -1.74
CA ASN A 106 9.73 -8.21 -1.89
C ASN A 106 9.75 -9.62 -1.27
N ASP A 107 10.00 -10.64 -2.08
CA ASP A 107 10.03 -12.04 -1.65
C ASP A 107 11.10 -12.31 -0.59
N LYS A 108 12.24 -11.59 -0.64
CA LYS A 108 13.34 -11.75 0.31
C LYS A 108 12.95 -11.33 1.73
N ASP A 109 12.05 -10.34 1.83
CA ASP A 109 11.62 -9.75 3.09
C ASP A 109 10.19 -10.14 3.44
N LYS A 110 9.80 -11.39 3.12
CA LYS A 110 8.48 -11.95 3.47
C LYS A 110 7.29 -11.14 2.91
N GLY A 111 7.48 -10.46 1.78
CA GLY A 111 6.43 -9.68 1.10
C GLY A 111 6.32 -8.23 1.56
N ASN A 112 7.30 -7.70 2.30
CA ASN A 112 7.40 -6.28 2.58
C ASN A 112 7.56 -5.50 1.27
N ALA A 113 6.77 -4.45 1.06
CA ALA A 113 6.76 -3.74 -0.23
C ALA A 113 7.29 -2.32 -0.15
N PHE A 114 7.05 -1.67 1.00
CA PHE A 114 7.32 -0.26 1.19
C PHE A 114 8.47 -0.08 2.17
N TYR A 115 9.47 0.68 1.73
CA TYR A 115 10.66 1.00 2.51
C TYR A 115 10.84 2.51 2.48
N GLU A 116 11.40 3.05 3.55
CA GLU A 116 11.76 4.46 3.59
C GLU A 116 12.85 4.79 2.56
N PRO A 117 12.78 5.97 1.93
CA PRO A 117 13.78 6.40 0.97
C PRO A 117 15.11 6.67 1.68
N VAL A 118 16.15 5.93 1.30
CA VAL A 118 17.53 6.26 1.67
C VAL A 118 18.12 7.15 0.59
N TYR A 119 18.67 8.30 0.96
CA TYR A 119 19.26 9.27 0.04
C TYR A 119 20.79 9.15 0.00
N GLU A 120 21.38 9.39 -1.18
CA GLU A 120 22.83 9.50 -1.33
C GLU A 120 23.35 10.73 -0.59
N LYS A 121 24.52 10.62 0.03
CA LYS A 121 25.19 11.74 0.70
C LYS A 121 26.28 12.31 -0.20
N ASP A 122 26.42 13.62 -0.20
CA ASP A 122 27.50 14.32 -0.90
C ASP A 122 28.84 14.20 -0.14
N ALA A 123 29.90 14.78 -0.70
CA ALA A 123 31.23 14.77 -0.08
C ALA A 123 31.28 15.51 1.27
N ALA A 124 30.31 16.37 1.56
CA ALA A 124 30.15 17.06 2.84
C ALA A 124 29.25 16.29 3.82
N GLY A 125 28.75 15.11 3.43
CA GLY A 125 27.86 14.27 4.23
C GLY A 125 26.40 14.72 4.23
N LYS A 126 26.02 15.68 3.39
CA LYS A 126 24.64 16.17 3.26
C LYS A 126 23.84 15.30 2.30
N GLU A 127 22.59 15.03 2.63
CA GLU A 127 21.69 14.25 1.79
C GLU A 127 21.37 15.00 0.49
N THR A 128 21.46 14.26 -0.61
CA THR A 128 21.09 14.70 -1.95
C THR A 128 19.64 14.29 -2.24
N SER A 129 19.01 14.89 -3.24
CA SER A 129 17.65 14.51 -3.68
C SER A 129 17.59 13.18 -4.44
N VAL A 130 18.64 12.37 -4.36
CA VAL A 130 18.88 11.23 -5.22
C VAL A 130 18.91 9.97 -4.35
N LEU A 131 18.05 8.99 -4.67
CA LEU A 131 17.83 7.81 -3.84
C LEU A 131 19.00 6.82 -3.93
N GLN A 132 19.64 6.50 -2.81
CA GLN A 132 20.63 5.44 -2.74
C GLN A 132 19.96 4.09 -2.97
N LEU A 133 20.19 3.51 -4.15
CA LEU A 133 19.60 2.22 -4.57
C LEU A 133 20.52 1.04 -4.25
N TYR A 134 21.83 1.25 -4.34
CA TYR A 134 22.83 0.23 -4.14
C TYR A 134 24.09 0.82 -3.49
N LYS A 135 24.86 -0.05 -2.85
CA LYS A 135 26.23 0.18 -2.39
C LYS A 135 27.15 -0.73 -3.17
N VAL A 136 28.38 -0.27 -3.39
CA VAL A 136 29.43 -1.10 -3.97
C VAL A 136 30.30 -1.57 -2.82
N ASP A 137 30.34 -2.86 -2.59
CA ASP A 137 31.22 -3.47 -1.59
C ASP A 137 32.68 -3.33 -2.03
N GLY A 138 33.62 -3.45 -1.08
CA GLY A 138 35.06 -3.38 -1.39
C GLY A 138 35.56 -4.40 -2.43
N ALA A 139 34.76 -5.41 -2.74
CA ALA A 139 35.01 -6.41 -3.79
C ALA A 139 34.36 -6.08 -5.15
N GLY A 140 33.70 -4.92 -5.28
CA GLY A 140 32.98 -4.52 -6.50
C GLY A 140 31.60 -5.15 -6.66
N ALA A 141 31.13 -5.91 -5.67
CA ALA A 141 29.77 -6.45 -5.62
C ALA A 141 28.77 -5.33 -5.30
N TYR A 142 27.56 -5.44 -5.84
CA TYR A 142 26.51 -4.45 -5.64
C TYR A 142 25.50 -5.00 -4.64
N GLU A 143 25.40 -4.35 -3.49
CA GLU A 143 24.39 -4.68 -2.47
C GLU A 143 23.24 -3.67 -2.56
N GLN A 144 22.00 -4.17 -2.58
CA GLN A 144 20.82 -3.32 -2.58
C GLN A 144 20.65 -2.66 -1.21
N VAL A 145 20.45 -1.35 -1.22
CA VAL A 145 20.19 -0.59 0.01
C VAL A 145 18.69 -0.51 0.20
N LEU A 146 18.21 -0.96 1.35
CA LEU A 146 16.83 -0.80 1.77
C LEU A 146 16.79 0.05 3.03
N GLY A 147 15.84 0.99 3.08
CA GLY A 147 15.53 1.73 4.30
C GLY A 147 14.73 0.87 5.27
N GLU A 148 14.26 1.48 6.36
CA GLU A 148 13.36 0.80 7.28
C GLU A 148 12.03 0.49 6.59
N PRO A 149 11.41 -0.68 6.87
CA PRO A 149 10.11 -1.02 6.30
C PRO A 149 9.03 -0.09 6.86
N VAL A 150 8.20 0.47 5.97
CA VAL A 150 7.08 1.31 6.40
C VAL A 150 6.02 0.43 7.05
N LEU A 151 5.67 0.75 8.29
CA LEU A 151 4.71 -0.02 9.08
C LEU A 151 3.28 0.47 8.84
N GLY A 152 2.35 -0.48 8.77
CA GLY A 152 0.92 -0.22 8.75
C GLY A 152 0.34 0.01 10.17
N PRO A 153 -0.98 0.25 10.26
CA PRO A 153 -1.68 0.46 11.54
C PRO A 153 -1.54 -0.70 12.53
N ASP A 154 -1.30 -1.92 12.04
CA ASP A 154 -1.10 -3.13 12.82
C ASP A 154 0.35 -3.31 13.31
N LYS A 155 1.21 -2.31 13.11
CA LYS A 155 2.67 -2.33 13.35
C LYS A 155 3.40 -3.41 12.55
N LYS A 156 2.77 -3.99 11.53
CA LYS A 156 3.44 -4.91 10.60
C LYS A 156 3.86 -4.15 9.36
N PRO A 157 4.88 -4.62 8.63
CA PRO A 157 5.26 -4.00 7.37
C PRO A 157 4.10 -3.98 6.38
N LEU A 158 3.98 -2.86 5.65
CA LEU A 158 3.00 -2.73 4.59
C LEU A 158 3.31 -3.70 3.45
N LYS A 159 2.29 -4.49 3.10
CA LYS A 159 2.27 -5.35 1.92
C LYS A 159 2.16 -4.50 0.65
N GLY A 160 2.43 -5.11 -0.51
CA GLY A 160 2.33 -4.43 -1.80
C GLY A 160 0.96 -3.83 -2.08
N SER A 161 0.93 -2.74 -2.86
CA SER A 161 -0.32 -2.02 -3.17
C SER A 161 -1.38 -2.93 -3.80
N GLU A 162 -0.99 -3.89 -4.63
CA GLU A 162 -1.91 -4.82 -5.27
C GLU A 162 -2.47 -5.81 -4.25
N THR A 163 -1.63 -6.32 -3.34
CA THR A 163 -2.06 -7.21 -2.25
C THR A 163 -2.97 -6.50 -1.25
N LEU A 164 -2.72 -5.22 -0.98
CA LEU A 164 -3.60 -4.40 -0.15
C LEU A 164 -4.96 -4.23 -0.83
N LEU A 165 -4.98 -3.93 -2.13
CA LEU A 165 -6.21 -3.78 -2.90
C LEU A 165 -7.04 -5.07 -2.91
N THR A 166 -6.41 -6.24 -3.07
CA THR A 166 -7.12 -7.53 -3.02
C THR A 166 -7.74 -7.77 -1.65
N ASN A 167 -6.99 -7.53 -0.56
CA ASN A 167 -7.51 -7.69 0.80
C ASN A 167 -8.70 -6.73 1.05
N PHE A 168 -8.58 -5.47 0.64
CA PHE A 168 -9.69 -4.52 0.74
C PHE A 168 -10.92 -5.00 -0.03
N THR A 169 -10.74 -5.54 -1.23
CA THR A 169 -11.85 -6.04 -2.04
C THR A 169 -12.53 -7.24 -1.37
N ASP A 170 -11.76 -8.15 -0.80
CA ASP A 170 -12.28 -9.33 -0.09
C ASP A 170 -12.96 -8.95 1.22
N ASP A 171 -12.42 -7.99 1.96
CA ASP A 171 -13.04 -7.48 3.18
C ASP A 171 -14.36 -6.77 2.88
N VAL A 172 -14.43 -5.98 1.80
CA VAL A 172 -15.69 -5.37 1.34
C VAL A 172 -16.73 -6.44 1.00
N LYS A 173 -16.34 -7.52 0.29
CA LYS A 173 -17.25 -8.63 0.00
C LYS A 173 -17.78 -9.29 1.27
N LYS A 174 -16.91 -9.58 2.24
CA LYS A 174 -17.31 -10.15 3.54
C LYS A 174 -18.26 -9.24 4.29
N VAL A 175 -18.02 -7.93 4.29
CA VAL A 175 -18.92 -6.95 4.92
C VAL A 175 -20.29 -6.96 4.26
N VAL A 176 -20.35 -7.06 2.92
CA VAL A 176 -21.63 -7.20 2.20
C VAL A 176 -22.34 -8.51 2.57
N GLU A 177 -21.62 -9.63 2.62
CA GLU A 177 -22.18 -10.93 3.03
C GLU A 177 -22.72 -10.89 4.47
N LEU A 178 -21.95 -10.31 5.41
CA LEU A 178 -22.36 -10.14 6.80
C LEU A 178 -23.56 -9.19 6.93
N SER A 179 -23.63 -8.15 6.10
CA SER A 179 -24.79 -7.27 6.06
C SER A 179 -26.03 -8.04 5.58
N GLN A 180 -25.91 -8.87 4.54
CA GLN A 180 -27.02 -9.68 4.03
C GLN A 180 -27.50 -10.71 5.06
N SER A 181 -26.58 -11.40 5.76
CA SER A 181 -26.97 -12.33 6.82
C SER A 181 -27.63 -11.60 8.00
N SER A 182 -27.14 -10.41 8.37
CA SER A 182 -27.77 -9.56 9.39
C SER A 182 -29.20 -9.19 9.04
N TYR A 183 -29.50 -8.90 7.77
CA TYR A 183 -30.88 -8.67 7.32
C TYR A 183 -31.75 -9.93 7.46
N LYS A 184 -31.26 -11.10 7.04
CA LYS A 184 -31.98 -12.37 7.20
C LYS A 184 -32.29 -12.68 8.65
N TYR A 185 -31.31 -12.53 9.55
CA TYR A 185 -31.55 -12.74 10.98
C TYR A 185 -32.60 -11.76 11.52
N ARG A 186 -32.60 -10.49 11.11
CA ARG A 186 -33.63 -9.54 11.51
C ARG A 186 -35.03 -9.96 11.06
N GLU A 187 -35.17 -10.52 9.85
CA GLU A 187 -36.46 -11.07 9.38
C GLU A 187 -36.89 -12.30 10.18
N GLU A 188 -35.96 -13.20 10.50
CA GLU A 188 -36.23 -14.36 11.35
C GLU A 188 -36.65 -13.94 12.77
N TYR A 189 -35.96 -12.96 13.36
CA TYR A 189 -36.35 -12.38 14.65
C TYR A 189 -37.74 -11.74 14.61
N ALA A 190 -38.10 -11.05 13.53
CA ALA A 190 -39.43 -10.48 13.36
C ALA A 190 -40.51 -11.57 13.32
N LYS A 191 -40.29 -12.65 12.55
CA LYS A 191 -41.20 -13.80 12.49
C LYS A 191 -41.35 -14.49 13.85
N LEU A 192 -40.22 -14.74 14.53
CA LEU A 192 -40.24 -15.37 15.86
C LEU A 192 -40.97 -14.48 16.88
N SER A 193 -40.78 -13.16 16.80
CA SER A 193 -41.51 -12.22 17.64
C SER A 193 -43.03 -12.27 17.39
N GLU A 194 -43.47 -12.40 16.15
CA GLU A 194 -44.90 -12.58 15.82
C GLU A 194 -45.45 -13.90 16.38
N GLU A 195 -44.69 -14.99 16.30
CA GLU A 195 -45.07 -16.29 16.88
C GLU A 195 -45.19 -16.22 18.40
N ILE A 196 -44.23 -15.60 19.09
CA ILE A 196 -44.28 -15.39 20.55
C ILE A 196 -45.53 -14.60 20.94
N ILE A 197 -45.86 -13.53 20.21
CA ILE A 197 -47.08 -12.74 20.47
C ILE A 197 -48.35 -13.58 20.27
N LYS A 198 -48.40 -14.45 19.25
CA LYS A 198 -49.54 -15.36 19.04
C LYS A 198 -49.70 -16.35 20.19
N ASP A 199 -48.60 -16.94 20.65
CA ASP A 199 -48.62 -17.89 21.76
C ASP A 199 -48.96 -17.22 23.09
N GLU A 200 -48.47 -16.01 23.34
CA GLU A 200 -48.83 -15.21 24.52
C GLU A 200 -50.34 -14.91 24.53
N ASN A 201 -50.90 -14.49 23.40
CA ASN A 201 -52.35 -14.28 23.27
C ASN A 201 -53.15 -15.57 23.50
N ARG A 202 -52.64 -16.71 23.05
CA ARG A 202 -53.27 -18.03 23.30
C ARG A 202 -53.23 -18.39 24.79
N LEU A 203 -52.10 -18.18 25.46
CA LEU A 203 -51.96 -18.42 26.89
C LEU A 203 -52.90 -17.53 27.70
N GLN A 204 -53.02 -16.24 27.36
CA GLN A 204 -53.98 -15.34 27.99
C GLN A 204 -55.42 -15.85 27.85
N ARG A 205 -55.83 -16.30 26.65
CA ARG A 205 -57.16 -16.91 26.45
C ARG A 205 -57.35 -18.17 27.30
N MET A 206 -56.35 -19.04 27.39
CA MET A 206 -56.42 -20.24 28.23
C MET A 206 -56.57 -19.89 29.72
N ILE A 207 -55.89 -18.84 30.19
CA ILE A 207 -56.04 -18.33 31.56
C ILE A 207 -57.48 -17.84 31.77
N THR A 208 -58.02 -17.03 30.86
CA THR A 208 -59.42 -16.55 30.96
C THR A 208 -60.42 -17.71 31.01
N ILE A 209 -60.25 -18.73 30.15
CA ILE A 209 -61.11 -19.92 30.15
C ILE A 209 -60.99 -20.68 31.47
N ARG A 210 -59.75 -20.90 31.97
CA ARG A 210 -59.52 -21.58 33.25
C ARG A 210 -60.23 -20.84 34.39
N ASP A 211 -60.07 -19.53 34.46
CA ASP A 211 -60.65 -18.71 35.52
C ASP A 211 -62.19 -18.72 35.43
N ALA A 212 -62.77 -18.72 34.21
CA ALA A 212 -64.21 -18.90 34.01
C ALA A 212 -64.70 -20.28 34.47
N VAL A 213 -64.01 -21.36 34.10
CA VAL A 213 -64.36 -22.74 34.53
C VAL A 213 -64.25 -22.89 36.05
N GLN A 214 -63.22 -22.30 36.68
CA GLN A 214 -63.10 -22.28 38.14
C GLN A 214 -64.25 -21.51 38.80
N GLY A 215 -64.65 -20.37 38.22
CA GLY A 215 -65.80 -19.60 38.65
C GLY A 215 -67.12 -20.39 38.54
N GLU A 216 -67.34 -21.08 37.42
CA GLU A 216 -68.50 -21.97 37.23
C GLU A 216 -68.51 -23.13 38.21
N LEU A 217 -67.35 -23.77 38.44
CA LEU A 217 -67.24 -24.87 39.40
C LEU A 217 -67.55 -24.42 40.83
N PHE A 218 -67.09 -23.22 41.22
CA PHE A 218 -67.43 -22.62 42.50
C PHE A 218 -68.92 -22.25 42.59
N TYR A 219 -69.51 -21.74 41.50
CA TYR A 219 -70.95 -21.47 41.45
C TYR A 219 -71.76 -22.76 41.60
N LEU A 220 -71.43 -23.82 40.86
CA LEU A 220 -72.11 -25.11 40.94
C LEU A 220 -71.99 -25.75 42.32
N SER A 221 -70.81 -25.70 42.95
CA SER A 221 -70.64 -26.22 44.31
C SER A 221 -71.48 -25.43 45.34
N SER A 222 -71.58 -24.11 45.19
CA SER A 222 -72.46 -23.28 46.03
C SER A 222 -73.95 -23.58 45.80
N PHE A 223 -74.33 -23.86 44.55
CA PHE A 223 -75.70 -24.24 44.18
C PHE A 223 -76.06 -25.61 44.75
N GLU A 224 -75.13 -26.56 44.71
CA GLU A 224 -75.30 -27.90 45.28
C GLU A 224 -75.53 -27.81 46.80
N VAL A 225 -74.74 -27.02 47.52
CA VAL A 225 -74.96 -26.72 48.95
C VAL A 225 -76.36 -26.14 49.19
N ASN A 226 -76.79 -25.17 48.36
CA ASN A 226 -78.14 -24.59 48.46
C ASN A 226 -79.26 -25.61 48.17
N VAL A 227 -79.07 -26.55 47.24
CA VAL A 227 -80.01 -27.64 46.97
C VAL A 227 -80.07 -28.62 48.16
N TYR A 228 -78.94 -28.94 48.77
CA TYR A 228 -78.90 -29.73 50.00
C TYR A 228 -79.61 -29.02 51.15
N GLU A 229 -79.36 -27.72 51.36
CA GLU A 229 -80.03 -26.91 52.39
C GLU A 229 -81.53 -26.77 52.14
N THR A 230 -81.96 -26.58 50.89
CA THR A 230 -83.38 -26.53 50.52
C THR A 230 -84.06 -27.89 50.67
N ARG A 231 -83.38 -28.99 50.32
CA ARG A 231 -83.88 -30.35 50.55
C ARG A 231 -84.02 -30.65 52.05
N GLU A 232 -83.04 -30.27 52.86
CA GLU A 232 -83.11 -30.41 54.32
C GLU A 232 -84.22 -29.56 54.93
N THR A 233 -84.38 -28.32 54.50
CA THR A 233 -85.45 -27.43 55.02
C THR A 233 -86.84 -27.91 54.62
N VAL A 234 -87.02 -28.44 53.40
CA VAL A 234 -88.28 -29.11 52.99
C VAL A 234 -88.55 -30.34 53.85
N LEU A 235 -87.55 -31.19 54.10
CA LEU A 235 -87.71 -32.35 54.99
C LEU A 235 -88.03 -31.94 56.44
N ARG A 236 -87.40 -30.88 56.97
CA ARG A 236 -87.73 -30.34 58.30
C ARG A 236 -89.15 -29.78 58.33
N ARG A 237 -89.58 -29.04 57.30
CA ARG A 237 -90.96 -28.54 57.19
C ARG A 237 -91.96 -29.68 57.03
N GLN A 238 -91.64 -30.71 56.27
CA GLN A 238 -92.47 -31.91 56.15
C GLN A 238 -92.63 -32.59 57.52
N ARG A 239 -91.54 -32.78 58.28
CA ARG A 239 -91.61 -33.32 59.65
C ARG A 239 -92.46 -32.43 60.57
N GLN A 240 -92.29 -31.11 60.51
CA GLN A 240 -93.11 -30.17 61.28
C GLN A 240 -94.59 -30.22 60.90
N LEU A 241 -94.90 -30.33 59.61
CA LEU A 241 -96.27 -30.48 59.13
C LEU A 241 -96.88 -31.82 59.56
N VAL A 242 -96.13 -32.92 59.52
CA VAL A 242 -96.56 -34.24 60.01
C VAL A 242 -96.83 -34.21 61.52
N VAL A 243 -95.97 -33.59 62.32
CA VAL A 243 -96.18 -33.41 63.77
C VAL A 243 -97.43 -32.56 64.06
N ARG A 244 -97.62 -31.45 63.35
CA ARG A 244 -98.83 -30.60 63.50
C ARG A 244 -100.11 -31.33 63.06
N LEU A 245 -100.04 -32.16 62.03
CA LEU A 245 -101.17 -33.00 61.58
C LEU A 245 -101.53 -34.07 62.61
N LEU A 246 -100.53 -34.63 63.31
CA LEU A 246 -100.74 -35.55 64.43
C LEU A 246 -101.38 -34.85 65.64
N GLU A 247 -100.96 -33.62 65.96
CA GLU A 247 -101.55 -32.82 67.05
C GLU A 247 -103.00 -32.40 66.79
N LEU A 248 -103.38 -32.22 65.51
CA LEU A 248 -104.75 -31.85 65.09
C LEU A 248 -105.68 -33.05 64.89
N GLY A 249 -105.29 -34.27 65.27
CA GLY A 249 -106.13 -35.46 65.21
C GLY A 249 -106.12 -36.20 63.87
N GLY A 250 -105.10 -35.99 63.03
CA GLY A 250 -104.88 -36.74 61.80
C GLY A 250 -104.51 -38.21 62.06
N VAL A 251 -105.50 -39.10 62.02
CA VAL A 251 -105.32 -40.54 62.08
C VAL A 251 -104.77 -41.04 60.74
N GLY A 252 -103.56 -41.62 60.71
CA GLY A 252 -103.24 -42.63 59.70
C GLY A 252 -101.89 -42.64 58.98
N LEU A 253 -100.86 -41.89 59.39
CA LEU A 253 -99.51 -42.06 58.81
C LEU A 253 -98.44 -42.04 59.92
N LYS A 254 -98.02 -43.23 60.36
CA LYS A 254 -96.82 -43.38 61.19
C LYS A 254 -95.59 -43.09 60.32
N PRO A 255 -94.58 -42.36 60.82
CA PRO A 255 -93.30 -42.26 60.14
C PRO A 255 -92.63 -43.64 60.15
N ASP A 256 -92.24 -44.14 58.98
CA ASP A 256 -91.43 -45.35 58.87
C ASP A 256 -90.06 -45.10 59.52
N GLU A 257 -89.85 -45.70 60.70
CA GLU A 257 -88.57 -45.75 61.43
C GLU A 257 -87.55 -46.71 60.79
N LYS A 258 -87.72 -47.09 59.52
CA LYS A 258 -86.74 -47.92 58.81
C LYS A 258 -85.98 -47.10 57.77
N LYS A 259 -84.88 -46.48 58.20
CA LYS A 259 -83.62 -46.29 57.45
C LYS A 259 -82.59 -45.52 58.28
N SER A 260 -82.22 -46.04 59.45
CA SER A 260 -80.97 -45.66 60.14
C SER A 260 -79.81 -46.62 59.86
N ASP A 261 -80.07 -47.80 59.27
CA ASP A 261 -79.07 -48.88 59.28
C ASP A 261 -78.46 -49.21 57.89
N GLU A 262 -78.94 -48.61 56.80
CA GLU A 262 -78.35 -48.82 55.46
C GLU A 262 -77.16 -47.91 55.15
N LYS A 263 -76.83 -46.91 56.00
CA LYS A 263 -75.68 -46.01 55.77
C LYS A 263 -74.35 -46.47 56.38
N LYS A 264 -74.26 -47.69 56.93
CA LYS A 264 -72.99 -48.27 57.40
C LYS A 264 -72.37 -49.31 56.45
N ALA A 265 -72.96 -49.54 55.26
CA ALA A 265 -72.46 -50.53 54.31
C ALA A 265 -71.79 -49.96 53.04
N GLU A 266 -71.82 -48.64 52.79
CA GLU A 266 -71.19 -48.03 51.60
C GLU A 266 -69.91 -47.21 51.90
N GLU A 267 -69.35 -47.29 53.12
CA GLU A 267 -68.07 -46.64 53.48
C GLU A 267 -66.88 -47.62 53.56
N LYS A 268 -66.95 -48.73 52.81
CA LYS A 268 -65.80 -49.59 52.48
C LYS A 268 -65.88 -50.09 51.04
N ASN A 269 -65.67 -49.19 50.10
CA ASN A 269 -64.95 -49.43 48.84
C ASN A 269 -64.41 -48.09 48.31
#